data_AF-A0A0D0C2U4-F1
#
_entry.id   AF-A0A0D0C2U4-F1
#
_cell.length_a   1.000
_cell.length_b   1.000
_cell.length_c   1.000
_cell.angle_alpha   90.00
_cell.angle_beta   90.00
_cell.angle_gamma   90.00
#
_symmetry.space_group_name_H-M   'P 1'
#
loop_
_entity.id
_entity.type
_entity.pdbx_description
1 polymer ?
#
loop_
_entity_poly.entity_id
_entity_poly.type
_entity_poly.pdbx_seq_one_letter_code
_entity_poly.pdbx_strand_id
1 'polypeptide(L)' 'ESELYICLLAPTKHSYPLWHSTTDSNLPLECRQAGVKIGDVVMLNDFGGFSYLFNTCHLADDPVN' A
#
# COMPACT_ATOMS: atom_id res chain seq x y z
N GLU A 1 9.09 -10.41 -7.88
CA GLU A 1 8.54 -9.71 -6.69
C GLU A 1 7.25 -10.36 -6.18
N SER A 2 6.08 -10.22 -6.82
CA SER A 2 4.79 -10.71 -6.25
C SER A 2 4.65 -12.23 -6.12
N GLU A 3 5.17 -13.02 -7.07
CA GLU A 3 5.08 -14.50 -7.02
C GLU A 3 5.78 -15.11 -5.79
N LEU A 4 6.94 -14.55 -5.41
CA LEU A 4 7.68 -15.01 -4.23
C LEU A 4 6.85 -14.79 -2.95
N TYR A 5 6.20 -13.64 -2.85
CA TYR A 5 5.36 -13.27 -1.71
C TYR A 5 4.14 -14.18 -1.56
N ILE A 6 3.48 -14.51 -2.68
CA ILE A 6 2.38 -15.48 -2.71
C ILE A 6 2.84 -16.87 -2.26
N CYS A 7 4.00 -17.33 -2.76
CA CYS A 7 4.58 -18.62 -2.38
C CYS A 7 4.91 -18.69 -0.89
N LEU A 8 5.28 -17.58 -0.25
CA LEU A 8 5.55 -17.52 1.18
C LEU A 8 4.26 -17.51 2.02
N LEU A 9 3.17 -16.92 1.53
CA LEU A 9 1.90 -16.83 2.24
C LEU A 9 1.03 -18.09 2.08
N ALA A 10 1.07 -18.74 0.92
CA ALA A 10 0.23 -19.92 0.61
C ALA A 10 0.32 -21.05 1.66
N PRO A 11 1.50 -21.42 2.20
CA PRO A 11 1.60 -22.45 3.25
C PRO A 11 0.90 -22.07 4.55
N THR A 12 0.78 -20.78 4.84
CA THR A 12 0.19 -20.27 6.08
C THR A 12 -1.34 -20.23 6.04
N LYS A 13 -1.97 -20.52 4.88
CA LYS A 13 -3.41 -20.37 4.60
C LYS A 13 -3.96 -18.96 4.84
N HIS A 14 -3.09 -17.96 5.01
CA HIS A 14 -3.47 -16.56 4.88
C HIS A 14 -3.56 -16.30 3.37
N SER A 15 -4.73 -15.87 2.93
CA SER A 15 -5.17 -15.68 1.55
C SER A 15 -4.14 -15.04 0.60
N TYR A 16 -4.43 -15.03 -0.70
CA TYR A 16 -3.64 -14.28 -1.68
C TYR A 16 -3.47 -12.82 -1.23
N PRO A 17 -2.27 -12.24 -1.36
CA PRO A 17 -2.05 -10.85 -1.02
C PRO A 17 -2.97 -9.98 -1.88
N LEU A 18 -3.90 -9.30 -1.22
CA LEU A 18 -4.78 -8.28 -1.82
C LEU A 18 -3.99 -7.08 -2.36
N TRP A 19 -2.74 -6.93 -1.93
CA TRP A 19 -1.88 -5.80 -2.21
C TRP A 19 -0.74 -6.19 -3.16
N HIS A 20 -0.66 -5.46 -4.27
CA HIS A 20 0.50 -5.42 -5.13
C HIS A 20 1.40 -4.24 -4.71
N SER A 21 2.56 -4.52 -4.11
CA SER A 21 3.50 -3.51 -3.55
C SER A 21 4.24 -2.66 -4.60
N THR A 22 3.73 -2.61 -5.82
CA THR A 22 4.40 -1.89 -6.91
C THR A 22 4.17 -0.41 -6.75
N THR A 23 5.26 0.34 -6.85
CA THR A 23 5.28 1.79 -6.68
C THR A 23 4.44 2.43 -7.78
N ASP A 24 3.29 3.00 -7.41
CA ASP A 24 2.53 3.84 -8.33
C ASP A 24 3.35 5.10 -8.60
N SER A 25 3.77 5.27 -9.86
CA SER A 25 4.60 6.39 -10.28
C SER A 25 3.86 7.73 -10.23
N ASN A 26 2.53 7.68 -10.15
CA ASN A 26 1.66 8.85 -10.09
C ASN A 26 1.52 9.41 -8.66
N LEU A 27 1.98 8.69 -7.63
CA LEU A 27 1.95 9.20 -6.27
C LEU A 27 2.99 10.32 -6.08
N PRO A 28 2.69 11.33 -5.22
CA PRO A 28 3.68 12.32 -4.80
C PRO A 28 4.98 11.67 -4.34
N LEU A 29 6.11 12.35 -4.55
CA LEU A 29 7.42 11.79 -4.24
C LEU A 29 7.54 11.47 -2.75
N GLU A 30 6.96 12.31 -1.92
CA GLU A 30 6.91 12.21 -0.47
C GLU A 30 6.19 10.93 -0.04
N CYS A 31 5.03 10.63 -0.64
CA CYS A 31 4.29 9.39 -0.42
C CYS A 31 5.09 8.16 -0.87
N ARG A 32 5.78 8.24 -2.02
CA ARG A 32 6.61 7.13 -2.54
C ARG A 32 7.83 6.84 -1.67
N GLN A 33 8.44 7.88 -1.09
CA GLN A 33 9.59 7.73 -0.20
C GLN A 33 9.17 7.24 1.19
N ALA A 34 8.04 7.71 1.71
CA ALA A 34 7.52 7.30 3.02
C ALA A 34 6.96 5.88 3.01
N GLY A 35 6.39 5.45 1.87
CA GLY A 35 5.68 4.18 1.76
C GLY A 35 4.35 4.19 2.52
N VAL A 36 3.78 3.00 2.70
CA VAL A 36 2.54 2.80 3.47
C VAL A 36 2.87 2.57 4.95
N LYS A 37 2.14 3.23 5.84
CA LYS A 37 2.23 3.18 7.30
C LYS A 37 0.90 2.76 7.91
N ILE A 38 0.95 2.34 9.17
CA ILE A 38 -0.26 2.08 9.96
C ILE A 38 -1.07 3.39 10.05
N GLY A 39 -2.39 3.30 9.83
CA GLY A 39 -3.29 4.45 9.84
C GLY A 39 -3.59 5.05 8.47
N ASP A 40 -2.87 4.61 7.42
CA ASP A 40 -3.14 4.99 6.04
C ASP A 40 -4.48 4.42 5.57
N VAL A 41 -5.26 5.28 4.94
CA VAL A 41 -6.48 4.89 4.22
C VAL A 41 -6.13 4.87 2.74
N VAL A 42 -6.36 3.72 2.09
CA VAL A 42 -6.10 3.53 0.67
C VAL A 42 -7.32 2.92 -0.02
N MET A 43 -7.49 3.24 -1.29
CA MET A 43 -8.50 2.62 -2.15
C MET A 43 -7.83 1.58 -3.03
N LEU A 44 -8.25 0.31 -2.93
CA LEU A 44 -7.76 -0.77 -3.77
C LEU A 44 -8.58 -0.87 -5.07
N ASN A 45 -7.91 -1.17 -6.17
CA ASN A 45 -8.54 -1.56 -7.42
C ASN A 45 -8.57 -3.09 -7.58
N ASP A 46 -9.29 -3.58 -8.59
CA ASP A 46 -9.48 -5.01 -8.85
C ASP A 46 -8.18 -5.77 -9.16
N PHE A 47 -7.09 -5.06 -9.48
CA PHE A 47 -5.77 -5.61 -9.77
C PHE A 47 -4.80 -5.52 -8.59
N GLY A 48 -5.26 -5.10 -7.41
CA GLY A 48 -4.45 -4.96 -6.19
C GLY A 48 -3.52 -3.74 -6.19
N GLY A 49 -3.65 -2.84 -7.17
CA GLY A 49 -3.09 -1.50 -7.10
C GLY A 49 -3.89 -0.63 -6.15
N PHE A 50 -3.29 0.44 -5.63
CA PHE A 50 -3.96 1.31 -4.67
C PHE A 50 -3.72 2.79 -4.95
N SER A 51 -4.67 3.61 -4.53
CA SER A 51 -4.52 5.07 -4.43
C SER A 51 -4.52 5.48 -2.96
N TYR A 52 -3.59 6.37 -2.61
CA TYR A 52 -3.47 6.93 -1.27
C TYR A 52 -4.55 7.99 -1.04
N LEU A 53 -5.22 7.95 0.12
CA LEU A 53 -6.19 8.98 0.50
C LEU A 53 -5.63 9.93 1.55
N PHE A 54 -5.35 9.42 2.77
CA PHE A 54 -4.83 10.20 3.90
C PHE A 54 -4.41 9.26 5.05
N ASN A 55 -3.67 9.75 6.05
CA ASN A 55 -3.36 8.98 7.28
C ASN A 55 -4.03 9.59 8.51
N THR A 56 -4.87 8.78 9.16
CA THR A 56 -5.62 9.16 10.37
C THR A 56 -4.77 9.48 11.60
N CYS A 57 -3.53 9.00 11.64
CA CYS A 57 -2.57 9.17 12.72
C CYS A 57 -1.60 10.35 12.48
N HIS A 58 -1.63 10.96 11.30
CA HIS A 58 -0.85 12.16 10.99
C HIS A 58 -1.65 13.44 11.24
N LEU A 59 -0.94 14.55 11.45
CA LEU A 59 -1.55 15.87 11.59
C LEU A 59 -2.13 16.32 10.24
N ALA A 60 -3.12 17.21 10.26
CA ALA A 60 -3.75 17.72 9.05
C ALA A 60 -2.78 18.49 8.12
N ASP A 61 -1.67 18.99 8.65
CA ASP A 61 -0.65 19.74 7.90
C ASP A 61 0.54 18.86 7.46
N ASP A 62 0.45 17.54 7.62
CA ASP A 62 1.49 16.63 7.16
C ASP A 62 1.52 16.62 5.62
N PRO A 63 2.70 16.74 4.97
CA PRO A 63 2.79 16.78 3.51
C PRO A 63 2.27 15.51 2.81
N VAL A 64 2.07 14.42 3.54
CA VAL A 64 1.53 13.15 3.05
C VAL A 64 0.02 13.01 3.34
N ASN A 65 -0.59 13.89 4.15
CA ASN A 65 -2.00 13.83 4.59
C ASN A 65 -2.94 14.78 3.84
#